data_AF-A0ABD3QQ36-F1
#
_entry.id   AF-A0ABD3QQ36-F1
#
_cell.length_a   1.000
_cell.length_b   1.000
_cell.length_c   1.000
_cell.angle_alpha   90.00
_cell.angle_beta   90.00
_cell.angle_gamma   90.00
#
_symmetry.space_group_name_H-M   'P 1'
#
loop_
_entity.id
_entity.type
_entity.pdbx_description
1 polymer ?
#
loop_
_entity_poly.entity_id
_entity_poly.type
_entity_poly.pdbx_seq_one_letter_code
_entity_poly.pdbx_strand_id
1 'polypeptide(L)'
;MLKSSPDKGSGNRSSYSNEKSHSLRSRSFIGVAVISLILLMQYREDNRLKRNSAQDFLQVNQKNITINSSELYDPPSSYSIKKKNVTHSENPLDYNMLIIHYHKTGNSVAGNLLNLLLREGEAIGLRGRNSKKKRHRERHGPEYRESTQKVQEEAVVRISSRTSVNGVWIHESFGNTQDKDEGHAKQTIMKKNYMNGTNVPFDDRYLARRSEADNSDKASDDYVDDNDYDDDDSTEEQHICSRRLSSNKLLRELKREKKRRNRRWHDLQTNCPQLRIKMGGLQVLTAPDFFCSMDVLDEVLMPRFFQLRSNRTAGTKIIHMVRDPFEMALSNYFYHSQQPTPEKWVMDDCSPCDSQYYDTHSRPTNTTSLDLLLPTLETITRAQIDKVQSLCQSIFQNPANPDLLHAPLYDHLLKLEGYDGLRLATTRQLIGSGGDTGNAGGDILRMANNVLKLDQFVVSSTADVQIMTTYMSHWVSDPKETALAATDFLLGSSLPREKKLAVALQYAEKYVSKTLNDTEQHITSNMDYVRDQKQKLMALLRADAILAPVLIEVQKILRLYS
;
A
#
# COMPACT_ATOMS: atom_id res chain seq x y z
N MET A 1 1.11 84.07 -17.25
CA MET A 1 0.25 84.52 -16.12
C MET A 1 0.36 83.42 -15.06
N LEU A 2 1.04 83.60 -13.91
CA LEU A 2 0.60 84.39 -12.72
C LEU A 2 -0.83 83.97 -12.32
N LYS A 3 -1.20 83.43 -11.14
CA LYS A 3 -0.66 83.39 -9.74
C LYS A 3 -1.36 82.21 -8.99
N SER A 4 -1.06 81.77 -7.75
CA SER A 4 0.17 81.68 -6.91
C SER A 4 -0.22 81.11 -5.52
N SER A 5 0.60 80.24 -4.88
CA SER A 5 0.42 79.86 -3.46
C SER A 5 0.60 81.08 -2.51
N PRO A 6 0.09 81.04 -1.26
CA PRO A 6 0.97 80.61 -0.15
C PRO A 6 0.30 79.95 1.10
N ASP A 7 1.05 79.02 1.69
CA ASP A 7 1.47 78.90 3.11
C ASP A 7 0.63 79.39 4.32
N LYS A 8 0.57 78.50 5.33
CA LYS A 8 0.70 78.67 6.81
C LYS A 8 -0.22 79.62 7.60
N GLY A 9 -0.76 79.10 8.71
CA GLY A 9 -1.33 79.88 9.82
C GLY A 9 -1.38 79.06 11.13
N SER A 10 -0.71 79.52 12.17
CA SER A 10 -0.53 78.81 13.44
C SER A 10 -1.49 79.26 14.55
N GLY A 11 -1.95 78.29 15.35
CA GLY A 11 -2.24 78.35 16.79
C GLY A 11 -3.07 79.48 17.41
N ASN A 12 -4.02 79.10 18.27
CA ASN A 12 -4.05 79.68 19.63
C ASN A 12 -4.79 78.83 20.67
N ARG A 13 -4.36 78.95 21.93
CA ARG A 13 -5.08 78.43 23.11
C ARG A 13 -6.23 79.37 23.48
N SER A 14 -7.34 78.83 23.97
CA SER A 14 -8.01 79.44 25.13
C SER A 14 -8.73 78.38 25.97
N SER A 15 -8.70 78.57 27.27
CA SER A 15 -9.35 77.77 28.31
C SER A 15 -10.65 78.44 28.76
N TYR A 16 -11.70 77.69 29.12
CA TYR A 16 -12.38 77.78 30.44
C TYR A 16 -13.58 76.81 30.57
N SER A 17 -14.09 76.71 31.80
CA SER A 17 -15.34 76.08 32.27
C SER A 17 -15.43 74.54 32.32
N ASN A 18 -15.14 74.01 33.50
CA ASN A 18 -15.90 72.90 34.09
C ASN A 18 -17.39 73.30 34.21
N GLU A 19 -18.33 72.43 33.79
CA GLU A 19 -19.53 72.13 34.59
C GLU A 19 -20.28 70.86 34.10
N LYS A 20 -20.68 70.03 35.07
CA LYS A 20 -21.86 69.13 35.10
C LYS A 20 -22.26 68.35 33.84
N SER A 21 -21.98 67.03 33.82
CA SER A 21 -22.87 66.04 33.16
C SER A 21 -22.77 64.61 33.71
N HIS A 22 -23.29 64.37 34.91
CA HIS A 22 -23.71 63.02 35.33
C HIS A 22 -25.03 62.67 34.61
N SER A 23 -24.99 61.84 33.55
CA SER A 23 -26.09 60.94 33.08
C SER A 23 -25.91 60.49 31.62
N LEU A 24 -24.88 59.71 31.29
CA LEU A 24 -24.71 59.14 29.93
C LEU A 24 -24.19 57.69 29.86
N ARG A 25 -24.05 56.99 31.01
CA ARG A 25 -23.53 55.59 31.03
C ARG A 25 -24.57 54.49 30.75
N SER A 26 -25.87 54.78 30.73
CA SER A 26 -26.92 53.75 30.52
C SER A 26 -27.28 53.50 29.05
N ARG A 27 -27.05 54.45 28.13
CA ARG A 27 -27.42 54.30 26.70
C ARG A 27 -26.41 53.49 25.88
N SER A 28 -25.12 53.47 26.29
CA SER A 28 -24.08 52.74 25.55
C SER A 28 -24.23 51.21 25.64
N PHE A 29 -24.64 50.69 26.81
CA PHE A 29 -24.84 49.24 27.01
C PHE A 29 -25.96 48.65 26.16
N ILE A 30 -27.05 49.41 25.93
CA ILE A 30 -28.18 48.94 25.11
C ILE A 30 -27.75 48.79 23.64
N GLY A 31 -26.96 49.73 23.11
CA GLY A 31 -26.45 49.65 21.73
C GLY A 31 -25.58 48.41 21.50
N VAL A 32 -24.64 48.13 22.41
CA VAL A 32 -23.77 46.94 22.33
C VAL A 32 -24.59 45.65 22.42
N ALA A 33 -25.54 45.56 23.37
CA ALA A 33 -26.38 44.38 23.54
C ALA A 33 -27.24 44.09 22.30
N VAL A 34 -27.81 45.12 21.65
CA VAL A 34 -28.59 44.98 20.42
C VAL A 34 -27.72 44.50 19.25
N ILE A 35 -26.51 45.05 19.09
CA ILE A 35 -25.57 44.61 18.03
C ILE A 35 -25.15 43.15 18.25
N SER A 36 -24.83 42.76 19.49
CA SER A 36 -24.51 41.37 19.82
C SER A 36 -25.69 40.42 19.55
N LEU A 37 -26.92 40.84 19.83
CA LEU A 37 -28.12 40.04 19.55
C LEU A 37 -28.33 39.84 18.04
N ILE A 38 -28.15 40.89 17.23
CA ILE A 38 -28.26 40.85 15.76
C ILE A 38 -27.22 39.88 15.19
N LEU A 39 -25.96 40.00 15.59
CA LEU A 39 -24.88 39.09 15.14
C LEU A 39 -25.16 37.63 15.53
N LEU A 40 -25.70 37.40 16.72
CA LEU A 40 -26.02 36.05 17.21
C LEU A 40 -27.25 35.45 16.51
N MET A 41 -28.23 36.28 16.10
CA MET A 41 -29.32 35.86 15.22
C MET A 41 -28.83 35.53 13.81
N GLN A 42 -27.94 36.36 13.24
CA GLN A 42 -27.40 36.16 11.89
C GLN A 42 -26.52 34.89 11.82
N TYR A 43 -25.67 34.68 12.82
CA TYR A 43 -24.92 33.42 12.99
C TYR A 43 -25.84 32.20 13.14
N ARG A 44 -27.02 32.35 13.75
CA ARG A 44 -28.01 31.26 13.89
C ARG A 44 -28.72 30.95 12.56
N GLU A 45 -29.04 31.95 11.75
CA GLU A 45 -29.57 31.79 10.39
C GLU A 45 -28.54 31.13 9.45
N ASP A 46 -27.28 31.58 9.47
CA ASP A 46 -26.21 30.97 8.65
C ASP A 46 -26.00 29.48 8.98
N ASN A 47 -26.03 29.13 10.27
CA ASN A 47 -25.96 27.73 10.70
C ASN A 47 -27.22 26.92 10.37
N ARG A 48 -28.39 27.56 10.28
CA ARG A 48 -29.64 26.93 9.83
C ARG A 48 -29.59 26.64 8.33
N LEU A 49 -29.13 27.60 7.53
CA LEU A 49 -28.92 27.43 6.09
C LEU A 49 -27.90 26.31 5.79
N LYS A 50 -26.79 26.25 6.53
CA LYS A 50 -25.80 25.15 6.42
C LYS A 50 -26.40 23.78 6.77
N ARG A 51 -27.24 23.69 7.82
CA ARG A 51 -27.93 22.44 8.17
C ARG A 51 -28.95 22.01 7.13
N ASN A 52 -29.75 22.94 6.62
CA ASN A 52 -30.74 22.66 5.58
C ASN A 52 -30.04 22.18 4.29
N SER A 53 -29.00 22.87 3.84
CA SER A 53 -28.17 22.46 2.69
C SER A 53 -27.59 21.05 2.86
N ALA A 54 -27.10 20.70 4.06
CA ALA A 54 -26.63 19.34 4.35
C ALA A 54 -27.76 18.29 4.34
N GLN A 55 -28.97 18.63 4.80
CA GLN A 55 -30.14 17.73 4.74
C GLN A 55 -30.67 17.58 3.31
N ASP A 56 -30.69 18.65 2.52
CA ASP A 56 -31.09 18.61 1.10
C ASP A 56 -30.09 17.80 0.29
N PHE A 57 -28.79 17.93 0.54
CA PHE A 57 -27.75 17.08 -0.07
C PHE A 57 -27.90 15.60 0.30
N LEU A 58 -28.33 15.29 1.53
CA LEU A 58 -28.65 13.92 1.95
C LEU A 58 -29.94 13.40 1.27
N GLN A 59 -30.99 14.20 1.16
CA GLN A 59 -32.25 13.78 0.51
C GLN A 59 -32.10 13.62 -1.01
N VAL A 60 -31.36 14.50 -1.69
CA VAL A 60 -31.08 14.39 -3.13
C VAL A 60 -30.25 13.13 -3.42
N ASN A 61 -29.26 12.82 -2.58
CA ASN A 61 -28.53 11.56 -2.69
C ASN A 61 -29.40 10.34 -2.36
N GLN A 62 -30.31 10.40 -1.38
CA GLN A 62 -31.26 9.30 -1.13
C GLN A 62 -32.20 9.04 -2.32
N LYS A 63 -32.69 10.08 -3.00
CA LYS A 63 -33.54 9.93 -4.20
C LYS A 63 -32.77 9.42 -5.43
N ASN A 64 -31.51 9.82 -5.62
CA ASN A 64 -30.70 9.34 -6.73
C ASN A 64 -30.05 7.96 -6.45
N ILE A 65 -29.94 7.55 -5.19
CA ILE A 65 -29.50 6.21 -4.76
C ILE A 65 -30.73 5.39 -4.32
N THR A 66 -31.78 5.42 -5.13
CA THR A 66 -32.83 4.38 -5.13
C THR A 66 -32.51 3.32 -6.20
N ILE A 67 -31.25 2.88 -6.24
CA ILE A 67 -30.87 1.61 -6.87
C ILE A 67 -31.29 0.53 -5.89
N ASN A 68 -32.08 -0.46 -6.31
CA ASN A 68 -32.59 -1.55 -5.47
C ASN A 68 -31.44 -2.22 -4.69
N SER A 69 -31.28 -1.84 -3.42
CA SER A 69 -30.24 -2.39 -2.55
C SER A 69 -30.45 -3.86 -2.22
N SER A 70 -31.68 -4.36 -2.39
CA SER A 70 -32.07 -5.76 -2.24
C SER A 70 -31.64 -6.68 -3.39
N GLU A 71 -31.47 -6.15 -4.61
CA GLU A 71 -31.02 -6.95 -5.78
C GLU A 71 -29.49 -6.99 -5.92
N LEU A 72 -28.76 -6.28 -5.06
CA LEU A 72 -27.31 -6.09 -5.17
C LEU A 72 -26.48 -6.91 -4.17
N TYR A 73 -27.15 -7.78 -3.39
CA TYR A 73 -26.60 -8.44 -2.20
C TYR A 73 -26.90 -9.93 -2.06
N ASP A 74 -27.37 -10.61 -3.10
CA ASP A 74 -27.15 -12.06 -3.16
C ASP A 74 -25.62 -12.30 -3.14
N PRO A 75 -25.08 -13.03 -2.15
CA PRO A 75 -23.66 -13.32 -2.13
C PRO A 75 -23.36 -14.23 -3.33
N PRO A 76 -22.46 -13.84 -4.25
CA PRO A 76 -22.05 -14.74 -5.31
C PRO A 76 -21.49 -16.03 -4.70
N SER A 77 -21.56 -17.13 -5.45
CA SER A 77 -20.88 -18.38 -5.09
C SER A 77 -19.47 -18.08 -4.60
N SER A 78 -19.02 -18.71 -3.50
CA SER A 78 -17.81 -18.27 -2.78
C SER A 78 -16.52 -18.29 -3.62
N TYR A 79 -16.57 -18.92 -4.78
CA TYR A 79 -15.58 -18.88 -5.84
C TYR A 79 -16.24 -19.21 -7.20
N SER A 80 -15.63 -18.75 -8.29
CA SER A 80 -15.83 -19.29 -9.64
C SER A 80 -14.70 -20.26 -9.99
N ILE A 81 -15.00 -21.27 -10.82
CA ILE A 81 -13.97 -22.09 -11.48
C ILE A 81 -14.19 -22.04 -12.98
N LYS A 82 -13.20 -21.49 -13.70
CA LYS A 82 -13.16 -21.51 -15.17
C LYS A 82 -12.14 -22.55 -15.62
N LYS A 83 -12.53 -23.40 -16.58
CA LYS A 83 -11.71 -24.45 -17.16
C LYS A 83 -11.90 -24.47 -18.67
N LYS A 84 -10.82 -24.70 -19.41
CA LYS A 84 -10.92 -25.02 -20.83
C LYS A 84 -11.52 -26.42 -21.01
N ASN A 85 -12.37 -26.62 -22.03
CA ASN A 85 -12.94 -27.94 -22.33
C ASN A 85 -11.91 -28.86 -23.00
N VAL A 86 -11.02 -29.44 -22.19
CA VAL A 86 -9.97 -30.39 -22.59
C VAL A 86 -9.88 -31.54 -21.58
N THR A 87 -9.25 -32.66 -21.95
CA THR A 87 -8.96 -33.74 -21.01
C THR A 87 -7.96 -33.28 -19.96
N HIS A 88 -8.43 -33.11 -18.72
CA HIS A 88 -7.61 -32.68 -17.60
C HIS A 88 -6.77 -33.84 -17.02
N SER A 89 -5.53 -33.56 -16.60
CA SER A 89 -4.76 -34.51 -15.79
C SER A 89 -5.24 -34.49 -14.33
N GLU A 90 -5.35 -35.67 -13.72
CA GLU A 90 -5.58 -35.78 -12.27
C GLU A 90 -4.30 -35.57 -11.44
N ASN A 91 -3.14 -35.64 -12.09
CA ASN A 91 -1.83 -35.54 -11.44
C ASN A 91 -1.38 -34.07 -11.29
N PRO A 92 -1.29 -33.53 -10.06
CA PRO A 92 -0.90 -32.14 -9.82
C PRO A 92 0.53 -31.79 -10.28
N LEU A 93 1.40 -32.78 -10.50
CA LEU A 93 2.76 -32.54 -11.00
C LEU A 93 2.81 -32.15 -12.48
N ASP A 94 1.74 -32.41 -13.24
CA ASP A 94 1.63 -32.00 -14.64
C ASP A 94 1.19 -30.53 -14.78
N TYR A 95 0.88 -29.86 -13.66
CA TYR A 95 0.50 -28.44 -13.61
C TYR A 95 1.61 -27.54 -13.05
N ASN A 96 1.72 -26.37 -13.65
CA ASN A 96 2.24 -25.17 -13.00
C ASN A 96 1.16 -24.65 -12.02
N MET A 97 1.53 -24.34 -10.77
CA MET A 97 0.56 -23.84 -9.78
C MET A 97 0.89 -22.41 -9.37
N LEU A 98 -0.10 -21.52 -9.48
CA LEU A 98 0.03 -20.11 -9.17
C LEU A 98 -1.02 -19.67 -8.14
N ILE A 99 -0.60 -18.87 -7.16
CA ILE A 99 -1.48 -18.15 -6.25
C ILE A 99 -1.26 -16.66 -6.52
N ILE A 100 -2.26 -15.99 -7.06
CA ILE A 100 -2.24 -14.56 -7.35
C ILE A 100 -3.06 -13.85 -6.28
N HIS A 101 -2.51 -12.79 -5.68
CA HIS A 101 -3.22 -11.97 -4.71
C HIS A 101 -2.87 -10.48 -4.86
N TYR A 102 -3.69 -9.63 -4.24
CA TYR A 102 -3.49 -8.18 -4.16
C TYR A 102 -3.42 -7.78 -2.69
N HIS A 103 -2.77 -6.64 -2.40
CA HIS A 103 -2.61 -6.10 -1.04
C HIS A 103 -1.82 -7.00 -0.05
N LYS A 104 -1.39 -6.44 1.09
CA LYS A 104 -0.63 -7.17 2.11
C LYS A 104 -1.43 -8.29 2.79
N THR A 105 -2.73 -8.10 2.98
CA THR A 105 -3.64 -9.12 3.54
C THR A 105 -3.56 -10.41 2.73
N GLY A 106 -3.51 -10.29 1.39
CA GLY A 106 -3.37 -11.42 0.48
C GLY A 106 -2.04 -12.16 0.65
N ASN A 107 -0.95 -11.46 0.95
CA ASN A 107 0.36 -12.07 1.19
C ASN A 107 0.35 -13.01 2.40
N SER A 108 -0.40 -12.67 3.47
CA SER A 108 -0.55 -13.56 4.63
C SER A 108 -1.39 -14.80 4.31
N VAL A 109 -2.51 -14.61 3.59
CA VAL A 109 -3.43 -15.69 3.17
C VAL A 109 -2.71 -16.65 2.21
N ALA A 110 -2.14 -16.11 1.12
CA ALA A 110 -1.38 -16.86 0.12
C ALA A 110 -0.11 -17.50 0.69
N GLY A 111 0.59 -16.84 1.62
CA GLY A 111 1.75 -17.41 2.31
C GLY A 111 1.39 -18.58 3.23
N ASN A 112 0.27 -18.51 3.95
CA ASN A 112 -0.23 -19.64 4.73
C ASN A 112 -0.66 -20.81 3.82
N LEU A 113 -1.40 -20.52 2.74
CA LEU A 113 -1.83 -21.53 1.77
C LEU A 113 -0.64 -22.19 1.04
N LEU A 114 0.38 -21.41 0.64
CA LEU A 114 1.62 -21.92 0.08
C LEU A 114 2.30 -22.91 1.03
N ASN A 115 2.48 -22.56 2.30
CA ASN A 115 3.12 -23.43 3.27
C ASN A 115 2.31 -24.71 3.52
N LEU A 116 0.98 -24.61 3.53
CA LEU A 116 0.06 -25.74 3.63
C LEU A 116 0.24 -26.72 2.46
N LEU A 117 0.13 -26.21 1.23
CA LEU A 117 0.29 -26.97 -0.01
C LEU A 117 1.69 -27.57 -0.17
N LEU A 118 2.74 -26.90 0.30
CA LEU A 118 4.10 -27.45 0.26
C LEU A 118 4.31 -28.58 1.26
N ARG A 119 3.65 -28.54 2.42
CA ARG A 119 3.76 -29.60 3.44
C ARG A 119 3.04 -30.87 3.01
N GLU A 120 1.78 -30.75 2.59
CA GLU A 120 1.00 -31.90 2.11
C GLU A 120 1.48 -32.36 0.73
N GLY A 121 1.88 -31.42 -0.11
CA GLY A 121 2.37 -31.65 -1.45
C GLY A 121 3.70 -32.40 -1.51
N GLU A 122 4.54 -32.33 -0.48
CA GLU A 122 5.82 -33.05 -0.46
C GLU A 122 5.61 -34.58 -0.55
N ALA A 123 4.53 -35.11 0.02
CA ALA A 123 4.17 -36.54 -0.06
C ALA A 123 3.82 -36.99 -1.49
N ILE A 124 3.30 -36.09 -2.32
CA ILE A 124 2.97 -36.32 -3.73
C ILE A 124 4.02 -35.70 -4.68
N GLY A 125 5.18 -35.30 -4.16
CA GLY A 125 6.33 -34.84 -4.94
C GLY A 125 6.32 -33.38 -5.40
N LEU A 126 5.37 -32.54 -4.96
CA LEU A 126 5.35 -31.11 -5.27
C LEU A 126 6.60 -30.41 -4.71
N ARG A 127 7.15 -29.43 -5.45
CA ARG A 127 8.42 -28.78 -5.11
C ARG A 127 8.33 -27.26 -5.09
N GLY A 128 8.28 -26.69 -3.89
CA GLY A 128 8.49 -25.27 -3.69
C GLY A 128 9.94 -24.85 -3.99
N ARG A 129 10.16 -23.64 -4.51
CA ARG A 129 11.52 -23.08 -4.75
C ARG A 129 12.43 -23.15 -3.51
N ASN A 130 11.87 -23.14 -2.31
CA ASN A 130 12.60 -23.12 -1.04
C ASN A 130 12.97 -24.51 -0.49
N SER A 131 12.34 -25.61 -0.93
CA SER A 131 12.56 -26.95 -0.33
C SER A 131 14.01 -27.43 -0.49
N LYS A 132 14.68 -27.06 -1.59
CA LYS A 132 16.11 -27.33 -1.81
C LYS A 132 17.01 -26.77 -0.70
N LYS A 133 16.70 -25.58 -0.15
CA LYS A 133 17.49 -24.98 0.94
C LYS A 133 17.25 -25.68 2.27
N LYS A 134 16.03 -26.17 2.52
CA LYS A 134 15.71 -26.98 3.70
C LYS A 134 16.47 -28.31 3.66
N ARG A 135 16.35 -29.07 2.56
CA ARG A 135 17.06 -30.34 2.38
C ARG A 135 18.59 -30.20 2.36
N HIS A 136 19.15 -29.08 1.90
CA HIS A 136 20.59 -28.82 2.05
C HIS A 136 21.00 -28.57 3.50
N ARG A 137 20.17 -27.90 4.31
CA ARG A 137 20.44 -27.76 5.75
C ARG A 137 20.28 -29.08 6.49
N GLU A 138 19.26 -29.87 6.15
CA GLU A 138 19.00 -31.17 6.77
C GLU A 138 20.06 -32.21 6.40
N ARG A 139 20.54 -32.27 5.14
CA ARG A 139 21.60 -33.20 4.70
C ARG A 139 22.98 -32.90 5.25
N HIS A 140 23.28 -31.63 5.52
CA HIS A 140 24.60 -31.22 6.02
C HIS A 140 24.63 -31.10 7.56
N GLY A 141 23.48 -31.11 8.22
CA GLY A 141 23.39 -31.15 9.68
C GLY A 141 24.07 -29.96 10.40
N PRO A 142 24.27 -30.07 11.73
CA PRO A 142 25.12 -29.16 12.50
C PRO A 142 26.61 -29.39 12.21
N GLU A 143 27.04 -30.65 12.05
CA GLU A 143 28.45 -31.04 11.90
C GLU A 143 29.15 -30.40 10.70
N TYR A 144 28.49 -30.26 9.54
CA TYR A 144 29.10 -29.58 8.39
C TYR A 144 29.33 -28.08 8.65
N ARG A 145 28.56 -27.50 9.57
CA ARG A 145 28.66 -26.10 9.99
C ARG A 145 29.87 -25.92 10.92
N GLU A 146 30.05 -26.84 11.88
CA GLU A 146 31.25 -26.90 12.71
C GLU A 146 32.49 -27.21 11.87
N SER A 147 32.43 -28.13 10.91
CA SER A 147 33.59 -28.45 10.07
C SER A 147 33.96 -27.31 9.11
N THR A 148 32.99 -26.57 8.55
CA THR A 148 33.32 -25.39 7.72
C THR A 148 33.85 -24.22 8.56
N GLN A 149 33.36 -24.05 9.79
CA GLN A 149 33.90 -23.07 10.73
C GLN A 149 35.33 -23.43 11.17
N LYS A 150 35.58 -24.69 11.52
CA LYS A 150 36.90 -25.20 11.92
C LYS A 150 37.94 -25.11 10.78
N VAL A 151 37.53 -25.38 9.53
CA VAL A 151 38.37 -25.17 8.34
C VAL A 151 38.67 -23.68 8.09
N GLN A 152 37.75 -22.78 8.43
CA GLN A 152 38.00 -21.33 8.38
C GLN A 152 38.97 -20.88 9.48
N GLU A 153 38.81 -21.38 10.71
CA GLU A 153 39.71 -21.11 11.84
C GLU A 153 41.14 -21.66 11.57
N GLU A 154 41.28 -22.89 11.06
CA GLU A 154 42.57 -23.45 10.66
C GLU A 154 43.23 -22.70 9.48
N ALA A 155 42.44 -22.16 8.55
CA ALA A 155 42.95 -21.32 7.47
C ALA A 155 43.50 -19.98 7.99
N VAL A 156 42.83 -19.35 8.95
CA VAL A 156 43.31 -18.12 9.61
C VAL A 156 44.63 -18.37 10.34
N VAL A 157 44.76 -19.48 11.08
CA VAL A 157 46.01 -19.86 11.77
C VAL A 157 47.17 -20.11 10.80
N ARG A 158 46.92 -20.71 9.62
CA ARG A 158 47.96 -20.93 8.60
C ARG A 158 48.43 -19.66 7.89
N ILE A 159 47.60 -18.62 7.81
CA ILE A 159 47.98 -17.34 7.19
C ILE A 159 48.86 -16.51 8.14
N SER A 160 48.69 -16.65 9.46
CA SER A 160 49.46 -15.89 10.46
C SER A 160 50.92 -16.34 10.68
N SER A 161 51.41 -17.36 9.98
CA SER A 161 52.71 -18.01 10.26
C SER A 161 53.73 -18.01 9.10
N ARG A 162 53.52 -17.18 8.06
CA ARG A 162 54.51 -17.00 6.98
C ARG A 162 55.25 -15.67 7.06
N THR A 163 56.48 -15.74 7.55
CA THR A 163 57.48 -14.67 7.47
C THR A 163 57.93 -14.41 6.03
N SER A 164 58.13 -13.13 5.74
CA SER A 164 58.63 -12.54 4.49
C SER A 164 59.86 -13.22 3.88
N VAL A 165 59.77 -13.61 2.59
CA VAL A 165 60.84 -13.42 1.57
C VAL A 165 60.20 -13.15 0.19
N ASN A 166 60.62 -12.05 -0.46
CA ASN A 166 60.51 -11.71 -1.90
C ASN A 166 59.14 -11.73 -2.63
N GLY A 167 58.38 -10.65 -2.43
CA GLY A 167 57.90 -9.76 -3.51
C GLY A 167 57.27 -10.31 -4.81
N VAL A 168 55.96 -10.54 -4.80
CA VAL A 168 55.03 -10.18 -5.90
C VAL A 168 53.73 -9.69 -5.26
N TRP A 169 53.21 -8.52 -5.67
CA TRP A 169 51.91 -8.03 -5.21
C TRP A 169 50.78 -8.55 -6.10
N ILE A 170 49.91 -9.41 -5.55
CA ILE A 170 48.59 -9.69 -6.10
C ILE A 170 47.55 -9.30 -5.03
N HIS A 171 46.66 -8.38 -5.38
CA HIS A 171 45.66 -7.84 -4.47
C HIS A 171 44.40 -8.74 -4.41
N GLU A 172 44.41 -9.78 -3.58
CA GLU A 172 43.18 -10.49 -3.21
C GLU A 172 42.66 -9.97 -1.85
N SER A 173 41.50 -9.31 -1.88
CA SER A 173 40.88 -8.75 -0.68
C SER A 173 39.82 -9.69 -0.11
N PHE A 174 40.22 -10.60 0.77
CA PHE A 174 39.25 -11.38 1.55
C PHE A 174 38.74 -10.54 2.73
N GLY A 175 37.42 -10.37 2.81
CA GLY A 175 36.78 -9.50 3.78
C GLY A 175 36.70 -10.12 5.18
N ASN A 176 37.26 -9.43 6.16
CA ASN A 176 37.09 -9.75 7.58
C ASN A 176 35.62 -9.62 8.00
N THR A 177 35.08 -10.64 8.69
CA THR A 177 33.88 -10.49 9.51
C THR A 177 34.31 -10.28 10.96
N GLN A 178 34.07 -9.07 11.47
CA GLN A 178 34.35 -8.74 12.87
C GLN A 178 33.13 -9.10 13.73
N ASP A 179 33.39 -9.67 14.90
CA ASP A 179 32.37 -10.15 15.83
C ASP A 179 31.44 -9.05 16.36
N LYS A 180 30.26 -9.49 16.80
CA LYS A 180 29.44 -8.75 17.77
C LYS A 180 28.96 -9.69 18.85
N ASP A 181 29.52 -9.51 20.03
CA ASP A 181 29.18 -10.24 21.25
C ASP A 181 27.69 -10.15 21.61
N GLU A 182 27.22 -11.21 22.24
CA GLU A 182 25.85 -11.34 22.74
C GLU A 182 25.66 -10.56 24.05
N GLY A 183 24.93 -9.44 23.97
CA GLY A 183 24.45 -8.73 25.16
C GLY A 183 23.28 -9.46 25.82
N HIS A 184 23.54 -10.32 26.80
CA HIS A 184 22.51 -10.93 27.65
C HIS A 184 21.67 -9.88 28.41
N ALA A 185 20.38 -9.79 28.11
CA ALA A 185 19.41 -9.07 28.92
C ALA A 185 18.53 -10.05 29.72
N LYS A 186 18.78 -10.18 31.02
CA LYS A 186 17.89 -10.89 31.95
C LYS A 186 16.59 -10.09 32.11
N GLN A 187 15.46 -10.60 31.62
CA GLN A 187 14.15 -10.06 32.00
C GLN A 187 13.68 -10.70 33.31
N THR A 188 13.64 -9.89 34.37
CA THR A 188 13.10 -10.26 35.67
C THR A 188 11.58 -10.37 35.59
N ILE A 189 11.03 -11.52 35.95
CA ILE A 189 9.59 -11.73 36.10
C ILE A 189 9.10 -10.94 37.33
N MET A 190 8.27 -9.91 37.12
CA MET A 190 7.37 -9.42 38.17
C MET A 190 5.93 -9.85 37.86
N LYS A 191 5.47 -10.88 38.58
CA LYS A 191 4.04 -11.13 38.76
C LYS A 191 3.47 -10.09 39.72
N LYS A 192 2.41 -9.39 39.33
CA LYS A 192 1.40 -8.89 40.27
C LYS A 192 0.00 -9.11 39.69
N ASN A 193 -0.90 -9.56 40.56
CA ASN A 193 -2.26 -9.96 40.24
C ASN A 193 -3.27 -8.88 40.68
N TYR A 194 -4.31 -8.72 39.86
CA TYR A 194 -5.71 -8.40 40.18
C TYR A 194 -6.17 -7.06 40.78
N MET A 195 -7.26 -6.55 40.14
CA MET A 195 -8.42 -5.73 40.62
C MET A 195 -8.13 -4.40 41.35
N ASN A 196 -8.74 -3.26 41.01
CA ASN A 196 -10.16 -3.01 40.72
C ASN A 196 -10.35 -1.84 39.74
N GLY A 197 -11.57 -1.65 39.20
CA GLY A 197 -11.84 -0.63 38.18
C GLY A 197 -12.38 0.71 38.71
N THR A 198 -12.50 1.68 37.80
CA THR A 198 -13.49 2.79 37.85
C THR A 198 -13.63 3.40 36.45
N ASN A 199 -14.86 3.78 36.06
CA ASN A 199 -15.12 4.53 34.83
C ASN A 199 -14.66 5.98 34.97
N VAL A 200 -13.95 6.52 33.97
CA VAL A 200 -13.73 7.96 33.79
C VAL A 200 -13.83 8.27 32.29
N PRO A 201 -14.68 9.23 31.85
CA PRO A 201 -14.72 9.66 30.46
C PRO A 201 -13.50 10.55 30.15
N PHE A 202 -12.86 10.33 28.99
CA PHE A 202 -11.83 11.23 28.48
C PHE A 202 -12.49 12.41 27.76
N ASP A 203 -12.16 13.65 28.17
CA ASP A 203 -12.71 14.90 27.61
C ASP A 203 -11.81 15.46 26.50
N ASP A 204 -12.43 15.98 25.44
CA ASP A 204 -11.77 16.59 24.28
C ASP A 204 -11.21 17.97 24.64
N ARG A 205 -9.96 18.04 25.13
CA ARG A 205 -9.25 19.32 25.29
C ARG A 205 -7.72 19.20 25.29
N TYR A 206 -7.13 19.02 24.11
CA TYR A 206 -5.67 19.05 23.94
C TYR A 206 -5.16 19.87 22.73
N LEU A 207 -5.81 21.01 22.43
CA LEU A 207 -5.31 22.03 21.50
C LEU A 207 -5.55 23.46 22.01
N ALA A 208 -4.85 23.86 23.08
CA ALA A 208 -4.63 25.28 23.42
C ALA A 208 -3.58 25.43 24.55
N ARG A 209 -2.32 25.74 24.19
CA ARG A 209 -1.35 26.55 24.97
C ARG A 209 0.03 26.56 24.31
N ARG A 210 0.33 27.63 23.55
CA ARG A 210 1.69 28.17 23.43
C ARG A 210 1.64 29.61 22.92
N SER A 211 1.53 30.53 23.87
CA SER A 211 1.80 31.96 23.72
C SER A 211 2.39 32.45 25.04
N GLU A 212 3.28 33.45 24.96
CA GLU A 212 3.83 34.24 26.08
C GLU A 212 4.82 33.55 27.03
N ALA A 213 6.12 33.82 26.80
CA ALA A 213 7.07 34.32 27.81
C ALA A 213 8.44 34.61 27.15
N ASP A 214 8.71 35.90 26.93
CA ASP A 214 9.96 36.66 27.14
C ASP A 214 11.34 36.11 26.68
N ASN A 215 12.07 36.82 25.81
CA ASN A 215 12.79 38.10 26.02
C ASN A 215 13.99 38.01 26.97
N SER A 216 15.21 38.00 26.39
CA SER A 216 16.38 38.67 26.96
C SER A 216 17.41 38.95 25.87
N ASP A 217 17.86 40.20 25.77
CA ASP A 217 18.78 40.70 24.75
C ASP A 217 20.19 40.10 24.83
N LYS A 218 20.89 40.09 23.68
CA LYS A 218 22.20 40.76 23.55
C LYS A 218 22.65 40.93 22.10
N ALA A 219 23.20 42.11 21.83
CA ALA A 219 23.98 42.45 20.63
C ALA A 219 25.38 41.75 20.67
N SER A 220 26.28 41.85 19.70
CA SER A 220 26.50 42.91 18.70
C SER A 220 27.41 42.46 17.53
N ASP A 221 27.61 43.37 16.56
CA ASP A 221 28.81 43.56 15.72
C ASP A 221 29.09 42.64 14.49
N ASP A 222 28.78 43.22 13.33
CA ASP A 222 29.74 43.70 12.30
C ASP A 222 30.28 42.85 11.11
N TYR A 223 30.10 43.50 9.94
CA TYR A 223 30.95 43.60 8.73
C TYR A 223 30.95 42.51 7.62
N VAL A 224 30.42 42.93 6.44
CA VAL A 224 31.09 43.05 5.11
C VAL A 224 31.66 41.78 4.44
N ASP A 225 31.64 41.59 3.11
CA ASP A 225 30.84 42.08 1.96
C ASP A 225 31.31 41.25 0.73
N ASP A 226 30.76 41.50 -0.46
CA ASP A 226 31.38 41.31 -1.78
C ASP A 226 31.58 39.89 -2.41
N ASN A 227 30.85 39.73 -3.52
CA ASN A 227 31.28 39.30 -4.87
C ASN A 227 31.21 37.81 -5.34
N ASP A 228 30.31 37.63 -6.30
CA ASP A 228 30.48 37.07 -7.65
C ASP A 228 31.25 35.76 -7.88
N TYR A 229 30.54 34.79 -8.49
CA TYR A 229 30.94 34.23 -9.79
C TYR A 229 29.72 33.70 -10.57
N ASP A 230 29.81 33.75 -11.90
CA ASP A 230 28.71 33.63 -12.86
C ASP A 230 28.27 32.20 -13.25
N ASP A 231 27.15 32.19 -13.99
CA ASP A 231 26.75 31.31 -15.10
C ASP A 231 26.35 29.82 -14.91
N ASP A 232 25.25 29.51 -15.61
CA ASP A 232 24.81 28.24 -16.21
C ASP A 232 25.07 26.90 -15.48
N ASP A 233 24.01 26.33 -14.90
CA ASP A 233 23.33 25.22 -15.59
C ASP A 233 21.85 25.14 -15.18
N SER A 234 20.95 24.99 -16.15
CA SER A 234 19.50 24.98 -15.91
C SER A 234 18.90 23.60 -16.20
N THR A 235 18.03 23.13 -15.29
CA THR A 235 17.10 21.99 -15.45
C THR A 235 17.63 20.54 -15.29
N GLU A 236 18.16 20.16 -14.12
CA GLU A 236 18.15 18.72 -13.71
C GLU A 236 17.90 18.44 -12.20
N GLU A 237 17.04 19.21 -11.53
CA GLU A 237 16.61 18.91 -10.14
C GLU A 237 15.10 18.70 -9.99
N GLN A 238 14.61 17.45 -10.12
CA GLN A 238 13.36 17.05 -9.44
C GLN A 238 13.08 15.54 -9.23
N HIS A 239 13.89 14.59 -9.72
CA HIS A 239 13.56 13.15 -9.64
C HIS A 239 14.68 12.23 -9.11
N ILE A 240 14.91 12.23 -7.78
CA ILE A 240 15.75 11.20 -7.11
C ILE A 240 15.12 10.70 -5.80
N CYS A 241 14.14 9.80 -5.86
CA CYS A 241 13.59 9.09 -4.70
C CYS A 241 14.54 7.98 -4.16
N SER A 242 15.88 8.17 -4.17
CA SER A 242 16.87 7.14 -3.77
C SER A 242 18.35 7.60 -3.58
N ARG A 243 18.68 8.48 -2.61
CA ARG A 243 20.09 8.65 -2.14
C ARG A 243 20.28 8.88 -0.62
N ARG A 244 20.76 7.84 0.09
CA ARG A 244 21.71 7.96 1.24
C ARG A 244 22.72 6.80 1.22
N LEU A 245 24.02 7.13 1.25
CA LEU A 245 25.14 6.19 1.10
C LEU A 245 25.81 5.86 2.44
N SER A 246 26.29 4.61 2.59
CA SER A 246 27.29 4.22 3.59
C SER A 246 27.90 2.85 3.22
N SER A 247 29.04 2.50 3.79
CA SER A 247 29.90 1.41 3.31
C SER A 247 29.34 0.01 3.56
N ASN A 248 29.02 -0.72 2.47
CA ASN A 248 28.97 -2.19 2.37
C ASN A 248 28.56 -2.61 0.94
N LYS A 249 29.41 -2.38 -0.07
CA LYS A 249 29.06 -2.44 -1.50
C LYS A 249 28.50 -3.81 -1.94
N LEU A 250 29.22 -4.90 -1.67
CA LEU A 250 28.83 -6.26 -2.10
C LEU A 250 27.53 -6.76 -1.43
N LEU A 251 27.39 -6.56 -0.10
CA LEU A 251 26.16 -6.93 0.61
C LEU A 251 24.97 -6.06 0.17
N ARG A 252 25.22 -4.79 -0.20
CA ARG A 252 24.21 -3.93 -0.84
C ARG A 252 23.85 -4.44 -2.23
N GLU A 253 24.80 -4.89 -3.05
CA GLU A 253 24.54 -5.46 -4.39
C GLU A 253 23.76 -6.76 -4.31
N LEU A 254 24.10 -7.70 -3.43
CA LEU A 254 23.33 -8.93 -3.22
C LEU A 254 21.92 -8.66 -2.65
N LYS A 255 21.78 -7.68 -1.73
CA LYS A 255 20.46 -7.23 -1.26
C LYS A 255 19.68 -6.50 -2.36
N ARG A 256 20.34 -5.73 -3.23
CA ARG A 256 19.75 -5.04 -4.40
C ARG A 256 19.29 -6.05 -5.45
N GLU A 257 20.07 -7.08 -5.76
CA GLU A 257 19.63 -8.17 -6.63
C GLU A 257 18.42 -8.91 -6.05
N LYS A 258 18.46 -9.27 -4.77
CA LYS A 258 17.33 -9.93 -4.11
C LYS A 258 16.09 -9.02 -4.07
N LYS A 259 16.26 -7.69 -3.91
CA LYS A 259 15.17 -6.71 -4.01
C LYS A 259 14.66 -6.60 -5.46
N ARG A 260 15.55 -6.50 -6.46
CA ARG A 260 15.22 -6.46 -7.91
C ARG A 260 14.42 -7.69 -8.34
N ARG A 261 14.83 -8.90 -7.95
CA ARG A 261 14.10 -10.15 -8.22
C ARG A 261 12.73 -10.24 -7.55
N ASN A 262 12.43 -9.34 -6.60
CA ASN A 262 11.15 -9.22 -5.91
C ASN A 262 10.38 -7.93 -6.31
N ARG A 263 10.91 -7.08 -7.19
CA ARG A 263 10.18 -5.92 -7.73
C ARG A 263 9.14 -6.40 -8.74
N ARG A 264 8.03 -5.67 -8.82
CA ARG A 264 6.94 -5.91 -9.79
C ARG A 264 7.38 -5.39 -11.14
N TRP A 265 8.09 -6.22 -11.90
CA TRP A 265 8.68 -5.87 -13.19
C TRP A 265 8.05 -6.71 -14.31
N HIS A 266 7.56 -6.00 -15.33
CA HIS A 266 7.30 -6.57 -16.64
C HIS A 266 8.50 -6.29 -17.56
N ASP A 267 8.61 -7.09 -18.60
CA ASP A 267 9.51 -6.89 -19.71
C ASP A 267 8.94 -5.81 -20.64
N LEU A 268 9.73 -4.77 -20.98
CA LEU A 268 9.22 -3.60 -21.72
C LEU A 268 8.89 -3.87 -23.20
N GLN A 269 9.39 -4.96 -23.78
CA GLN A 269 9.09 -5.30 -25.17
C GLN A 269 7.76 -6.05 -25.27
N THR A 270 7.49 -6.92 -24.30
CA THR A 270 6.29 -7.78 -24.28
C THR A 270 5.16 -7.26 -23.40
N ASN A 271 5.46 -6.36 -22.45
CA ASN A 271 4.59 -5.93 -21.36
C ASN A 271 4.08 -7.09 -20.48
N CYS A 272 4.86 -8.17 -20.39
CA CYS A 272 4.55 -9.39 -19.63
C CYS A 272 5.51 -9.57 -18.44
N PRO A 273 5.09 -10.17 -17.30
CA PRO A 273 5.97 -10.33 -16.16
C PRO A 273 7.03 -11.40 -16.44
N GLN A 274 8.28 -11.15 -16.02
CA GLN A 274 9.40 -12.08 -16.24
C GLN A 274 9.35 -13.29 -15.29
N LEU A 275 8.34 -14.15 -15.46
CA LEU A 275 8.13 -15.34 -14.65
C LEU A 275 9.04 -16.50 -15.10
N ARG A 276 9.55 -17.26 -14.13
CA ARG A 276 10.32 -18.49 -14.37
C ARG A 276 9.66 -19.66 -13.65
N ILE A 277 8.60 -20.17 -14.25
CA ILE A 277 7.79 -21.26 -13.71
C ILE A 277 8.41 -22.61 -14.11
N LYS A 278 8.12 -23.64 -13.32
CA LYS A 278 8.57 -25.02 -13.54
C LYS A 278 7.39 -25.95 -13.28
N MET A 279 7.24 -26.97 -14.12
CA MET A 279 6.30 -28.10 -13.92
C MET A 279 6.32 -28.60 -12.47
N GLY A 280 5.14 -28.82 -11.88
CA GLY A 280 4.97 -29.23 -10.47
C GLY A 280 5.47 -28.18 -9.46
N GLY A 281 5.71 -26.94 -9.91
CA GLY A 281 6.19 -25.83 -9.13
C GLY A 281 5.06 -24.90 -8.71
N LEU A 282 5.01 -24.62 -7.41
CA LEU A 282 4.05 -23.71 -6.80
C LEU A 282 4.70 -22.34 -6.53
N GLN A 283 4.05 -21.26 -6.97
CA GLN A 283 4.51 -19.88 -6.80
C GLN A 283 3.39 -18.94 -6.36
N VAL A 284 3.76 -17.90 -5.60
CA VAL A 284 2.87 -16.81 -5.19
C VAL A 284 3.29 -15.54 -5.95
N LEU A 285 2.32 -14.82 -6.51
CA LEU A 285 2.50 -13.57 -7.24
C LEU A 285 1.65 -12.48 -6.59
N THR A 286 2.27 -11.34 -6.27
CA THR A 286 1.58 -10.17 -5.72
C THR A 286 1.32 -9.16 -6.85
N ALA A 287 0.06 -8.96 -7.20
CA ALA A 287 -0.41 -8.01 -8.22
C ALA A 287 0.47 -8.00 -9.51
N PRO A 288 0.56 -9.13 -10.26
CA PRO A 288 1.41 -9.22 -11.45
C PRO A 288 0.90 -8.34 -12.59
N ASP A 289 1.84 -7.86 -13.41
CA ASP A 289 1.59 -6.95 -14.54
C ASP A 289 1.28 -7.74 -15.83
N PHE A 290 0.06 -8.27 -15.98
CA PHE A 290 -0.37 -8.99 -17.19
C PHE A 290 -0.90 -8.04 -18.27
N PHE A 291 -0.04 -7.23 -18.89
CA PHE A 291 -0.48 -6.27 -19.93
C PHE A 291 -0.29 -6.81 -21.36
N CYS A 292 0.60 -7.79 -21.52
CA CYS A 292 0.90 -8.54 -22.74
C CYS A 292 -0.31 -9.08 -23.53
N SER A 293 -0.04 -9.45 -24.78
CA SER A 293 -0.94 -10.26 -25.62
C SER A 293 -1.09 -11.69 -25.05
N MET A 294 -2.14 -12.38 -25.47
CA MET A 294 -2.40 -13.75 -25.02
C MET A 294 -1.31 -14.75 -25.42
N ASP A 295 -0.70 -14.60 -26.60
CA ASP A 295 0.36 -15.49 -27.05
C ASP A 295 1.59 -15.43 -26.13
N VAL A 296 1.98 -14.21 -25.72
CA VAL A 296 3.13 -14.06 -24.81
C VAL A 296 2.77 -14.45 -23.38
N LEU A 297 1.52 -14.23 -22.96
CA LEU A 297 1.05 -14.73 -21.66
C LEU A 297 1.06 -16.27 -21.61
N ASP A 298 0.68 -16.95 -22.71
CA ASP A 298 0.81 -18.39 -22.86
C ASP A 298 2.26 -18.84 -22.76
N GLU A 299 3.21 -18.19 -23.44
CA GLU A 299 4.63 -18.54 -23.32
C GLU A 299 5.22 -18.31 -21.91
N VAL A 300 4.75 -17.27 -21.20
CA VAL A 300 5.20 -16.93 -19.84
C VAL A 300 4.64 -17.90 -18.79
N LEU A 301 3.38 -18.31 -18.93
CA LEU A 301 2.72 -19.24 -17.99
C LEU A 301 2.96 -20.72 -18.35
N MET A 302 3.14 -21.02 -19.64
CA MET A 302 3.36 -22.35 -20.22
C MET A 302 4.60 -22.39 -21.14
N PRO A 303 5.83 -22.26 -20.62
CA PRO A 303 7.03 -22.28 -21.46
C PRO A 303 7.14 -23.56 -22.32
N ARG A 304 7.15 -23.40 -23.65
CA ARG A 304 7.10 -24.49 -24.66
C ARG A 304 8.09 -25.64 -24.42
N PHE A 305 9.22 -25.37 -23.78
CA PHE A 305 10.22 -26.37 -23.37
C PHE A 305 9.64 -27.54 -22.54
N PHE A 306 8.55 -27.32 -21.79
CA PHE A 306 7.89 -28.38 -21.02
C PHE A 306 7.08 -29.33 -21.91
N GLN A 307 6.40 -28.81 -22.93
CA GLN A 307 5.62 -29.63 -23.88
C GLN A 307 6.52 -30.61 -24.65
N LEU A 308 7.73 -30.20 -25.04
CA LEU A 308 8.66 -31.02 -25.82
C LEU A 308 9.35 -32.16 -25.04
N ARG A 309 9.32 -32.14 -23.70
CA ARG A 309 10.08 -33.10 -22.86
C ARG A 309 9.23 -34.16 -22.17
N SER A 310 7.92 -34.01 -22.20
CA SER A 310 6.99 -35.00 -21.68
C SER A 310 5.83 -35.14 -22.64
N ASN A 311 5.51 -36.38 -23.05
CA ASN A 311 4.25 -36.74 -23.72
C ASN A 311 3.05 -36.63 -22.74
N ARG A 312 3.05 -35.62 -21.88
CA ARG A 312 2.04 -35.32 -20.86
C ARG A 312 1.46 -33.96 -21.17
N THR A 313 0.16 -33.84 -20.96
CA THR A 313 -0.56 -32.57 -20.98
C THR A 313 -0.06 -31.67 -19.86
N ALA A 314 0.89 -30.79 -20.18
CA ALA A 314 1.31 -29.73 -19.27
C ALA A 314 0.19 -28.69 -19.17
N GLY A 315 -0.14 -28.25 -17.95
CA GLY A 315 -1.18 -27.25 -17.70
C GLY A 315 -0.79 -26.18 -16.69
N THR A 316 -1.70 -25.24 -16.42
CA THR A 316 -1.59 -24.26 -15.34
C THR A 316 -2.87 -24.23 -14.50
N LYS A 317 -2.73 -24.32 -13.17
CA LYS A 317 -3.80 -24.04 -12.19
C LYS A 317 -3.51 -22.73 -11.46
N ILE A 318 -4.49 -21.83 -11.43
CA ILE A 318 -4.37 -20.51 -10.80
C ILE A 318 -5.43 -20.37 -9.71
N ILE A 319 -5.03 -20.04 -8.48
CA ILE A 319 -5.92 -19.46 -7.48
C ILE A 319 -5.77 -17.94 -7.56
N HIS A 320 -6.85 -17.24 -7.87
CA HIS A 320 -6.88 -15.79 -8.04
C HIS A 320 -7.70 -15.16 -6.91
N MET A 321 -7.00 -14.60 -5.92
CA MET A 321 -7.58 -13.96 -4.75
C MET A 321 -7.85 -12.48 -5.04
N VAL A 322 -9.11 -12.13 -5.31
CA VAL A 322 -9.57 -10.75 -5.60
C VAL A 322 -10.14 -10.07 -4.35
N ARG A 323 -10.39 -8.76 -4.40
CA ARG A 323 -11.00 -7.97 -3.31
C ARG A 323 -12.08 -7.06 -3.86
N ASP A 324 -13.10 -6.75 -3.07
CA ASP A 324 -13.95 -5.60 -3.37
C ASP A 324 -13.09 -4.31 -3.44
N PRO A 325 -13.22 -3.48 -4.50
CA PRO A 325 -12.33 -2.35 -4.71
C PRO A 325 -12.53 -1.23 -3.68
N PHE A 326 -13.74 -1.07 -3.12
CA PHE A 326 -14.00 -0.09 -2.07
C PHE A 326 -13.44 -0.56 -0.72
N GLU A 327 -13.61 -1.84 -0.38
CA GLU A 327 -12.97 -2.42 0.80
C GLU A 327 -11.44 -2.36 0.69
N MET A 328 -10.90 -2.56 -0.50
CA MET A 328 -9.47 -2.46 -0.77
C MET A 328 -8.94 -1.03 -0.60
N ALA A 329 -9.67 -0.02 -1.10
CA ALA A 329 -9.35 1.39 -0.92
C ALA A 329 -9.34 1.79 0.57
N LEU A 330 -10.39 1.47 1.33
CA LEU A 330 -10.46 1.71 2.78
C LEU A 330 -9.37 0.95 3.54
N SER A 331 -9.17 -0.33 3.20
CA SER A 331 -8.13 -1.18 3.79
C SER A 331 -6.72 -0.65 3.53
N ASN A 332 -6.50 0.06 2.43
CA ASN A 332 -5.24 0.71 2.11
C ASN A 332 -5.06 2.01 2.92
N TYR A 333 -6.11 2.85 2.99
CA TYR A 333 -6.10 4.08 3.82
C TYR A 333 -5.78 3.78 5.29
N PHE A 334 -6.63 2.99 5.97
CA PHE A 334 -6.46 2.64 7.38
C PHE A 334 -5.19 1.82 7.70
N TYR A 335 -4.54 1.26 6.67
CA TYR A 335 -3.29 0.54 6.83
C TYR A 335 -2.07 1.46 6.74
N HIS A 336 -2.13 2.50 5.91
CA HIS A 336 -1.03 3.43 5.73
C HIS A 336 -1.09 4.66 6.64
N SER A 337 -2.25 5.02 7.16
CA SER A 337 -2.48 6.11 8.13
C SER A 337 -2.24 5.70 9.60
N GLN A 338 -1.67 4.52 9.87
CA GLN A 338 -1.37 4.06 11.23
C GLN A 338 -0.14 4.76 11.78
N GLN A 339 -0.07 4.98 13.10
CA GLN A 339 1.11 5.56 13.74
C GLN A 339 1.79 4.53 14.68
N PRO A 340 3.03 4.10 14.39
CA PRO A 340 3.80 4.32 13.15
C PRO A 340 3.23 3.51 11.97
N THR A 341 3.46 3.99 10.75
CA THR A 341 3.03 3.25 9.56
C THR A 341 3.80 1.94 9.40
N PRO A 342 3.15 0.82 9.03
CA PRO A 342 3.84 -0.47 8.93
C PRO A 342 4.76 -0.59 7.70
N GLU A 343 4.72 0.37 6.77
CA GLU A 343 5.51 0.33 5.53
C GLU A 343 6.25 1.64 5.30
N LYS A 344 7.58 1.58 5.43
CA LYS A 344 8.46 2.77 5.34
C LYS A 344 8.27 3.60 4.07
N TRP A 345 7.78 3.01 2.99
CA TRP A 345 7.69 3.72 1.73
C TRP A 345 6.65 4.84 1.66
N VAL A 346 5.65 4.86 2.56
CA VAL A 346 4.77 6.05 2.62
C VAL A 346 5.48 7.26 3.22
N MET A 347 6.64 7.05 3.86
CA MET A 347 7.56 8.08 4.35
C MET A 347 8.60 8.50 3.29
N ASP A 348 8.67 7.82 2.14
CA ASP A 348 9.59 8.19 1.06
C ASP A 348 8.99 9.38 0.27
N ASP A 349 9.84 10.29 -0.23
CA ASP A 349 9.45 11.51 -0.98
C ASP A 349 8.92 11.23 -2.41
N CYS A 350 8.34 10.06 -2.64
CA CYS A 350 7.80 9.61 -3.91
C CYS A 350 6.33 10.05 -4.06
N SER A 351 6.01 10.83 -5.10
CA SER A 351 4.64 11.29 -5.38
C SER A 351 3.63 10.12 -5.48
N PRO A 352 2.45 10.21 -4.84
CA PRO A 352 1.34 9.26 -4.99
C PRO A 352 0.58 9.43 -6.31
N CYS A 353 0.78 10.55 -7.01
CA CYS A 353 0.09 10.90 -8.25
C CYS A 353 0.90 10.55 -9.50
N ASP A 354 2.09 9.97 -9.32
CA ASP A 354 2.92 9.47 -10.40
C ASP A 354 2.39 8.13 -10.95
N SER A 355 2.07 8.13 -12.24
CA SER A 355 1.63 6.98 -13.02
C SER A 355 2.68 6.46 -13.99
N GLN A 356 3.88 7.05 -14.05
CA GLN A 356 4.93 6.68 -14.98
C GLN A 356 5.53 5.32 -14.62
N TYR A 357 5.75 4.45 -15.60
CA TYR A 357 6.50 3.21 -15.39
C TYR A 357 8.01 3.46 -15.50
N TYR A 358 8.76 2.69 -14.72
CA TYR A 358 10.22 2.71 -14.70
C TYR A 358 10.79 1.38 -15.20
N ASP A 359 11.87 1.45 -15.96
CA ASP A 359 12.53 0.28 -16.53
C ASP A 359 13.36 -0.52 -15.51
N THR A 360 14.01 -1.58 -15.97
CA THR A 360 14.89 -2.44 -15.16
C THR A 360 16.16 -1.74 -14.66
N HIS A 361 16.44 -0.52 -15.12
CA HIS A 361 17.55 0.34 -14.72
C HIS A 361 17.10 1.53 -13.88
N SER A 362 15.81 1.59 -13.51
CA SER A 362 15.22 2.70 -12.80
C SER A 362 15.21 4.02 -13.60
N ARG A 363 14.93 3.92 -14.90
CA ARG A 363 14.71 5.06 -15.79
C ARG A 363 13.22 5.20 -16.13
N PRO A 364 12.65 6.41 -16.12
CA PRO A 364 11.28 6.63 -16.56
C PRO A 364 11.10 6.18 -18.02
N THR A 365 9.96 5.56 -18.31
CA THR A 365 9.56 5.19 -19.67
C THR A 365 8.52 6.19 -20.20
N ASN A 366 8.36 6.25 -21.52
CA ASN A 366 7.32 7.08 -22.15
C ASN A 366 5.91 6.49 -21.98
N THR A 367 5.77 5.38 -21.25
CA THR A 367 4.52 4.63 -21.06
C THR A 367 4.10 4.75 -19.60
N THR A 368 2.87 5.16 -19.35
CA THR A 368 2.27 5.11 -18.01
C THR A 368 1.66 3.75 -17.74
N SER A 369 1.40 3.44 -16.46
CA SER A 369 0.65 2.23 -16.09
C SER A 369 -0.76 2.19 -16.71
N LEU A 370 -1.33 3.37 -16.94
CA LEU A 370 -2.66 3.56 -17.48
C LEU A 370 -2.70 3.22 -18.98
N ASP A 371 -1.65 3.56 -19.74
CA ASP A 371 -1.56 3.24 -21.18
C ASP A 371 -1.49 1.73 -21.43
N LEU A 372 -0.99 0.95 -20.45
CA LEU A 372 -0.94 -0.51 -20.50
C LEU A 372 -2.21 -1.20 -19.97
N LEU A 373 -2.93 -0.54 -19.04
CA LEU A 373 -4.14 -1.08 -18.41
C LEU A 373 -5.42 -0.80 -19.22
N LEU A 374 -5.58 0.44 -19.70
CA LEU A 374 -6.81 0.92 -20.33
C LEU A 374 -7.23 0.16 -21.61
N PRO A 375 -6.31 -0.33 -22.48
CA PRO A 375 -6.69 -1.16 -23.63
C PRO A 375 -7.41 -2.46 -23.27
N THR A 376 -7.30 -2.93 -22.02
CA THR A 376 -8.03 -4.11 -21.52
C THR A 376 -9.28 -3.71 -20.73
N LEU A 377 -9.31 -2.49 -20.18
CA LEU A 377 -10.36 -1.97 -19.30
C LEU A 377 -11.31 -1.06 -20.08
N GLU A 378 -11.89 -1.55 -21.17
CA GLU A 378 -12.65 -0.77 -22.16
C GLU A 378 -13.79 0.09 -21.56
N THR A 379 -14.40 -0.32 -20.44
CA THR A 379 -15.45 0.45 -19.76
C THR A 379 -14.94 1.63 -18.93
N ILE A 380 -13.63 1.68 -18.66
CA ILE A 380 -12.97 2.76 -17.91
C ILE A 380 -12.27 3.67 -18.92
N THR A 381 -12.78 4.87 -19.10
CA THR A 381 -12.27 5.83 -20.09
C THR A 381 -11.05 6.59 -19.60
N ARG A 382 -10.20 7.04 -20.53
CA ARG A 382 -9.06 7.91 -20.19
C ARG A 382 -9.49 9.19 -19.47
N ALA A 383 -10.59 9.81 -19.91
CA ALA A 383 -11.13 11.01 -19.28
C ALA A 383 -11.61 10.81 -17.82
N GLN A 384 -12.00 9.60 -17.41
CA GLN A 384 -12.26 9.31 -15.99
C GLN A 384 -10.94 9.23 -15.20
N ILE A 385 -9.92 8.58 -15.77
CA ILE A 385 -8.60 8.47 -15.16
C ILE A 385 -7.90 9.82 -15.03
N ASP A 386 -7.99 10.68 -16.05
CA ASP A 386 -7.41 12.03 -16.00
C ASP A 386 -8.03 12.84 -14.84
N LYS A 387 -9.35 12.70 -14.58
CA LYS A 387 -10.00 13.29 -13.40
C LYS A 387 -9.49 12.71 -12.08
N VAL A 388 -9.18 11.41 -12.01
CA VAL A 388 -8.56 10.78 -10.83
C VAL A 388 -7.13 11.32 -10.60
N GLN A 389 -6.38 11.59 -11.67
CA GLN A 389 -5.06 12.19 -11.61
C GLN A 389 -5.11 13.66 -11.16
N SER A 390 -6.00 14.47 -11.74
CA SER A 390 -6.24 15.86 -11.29
C SER A 390 -6.72 15.91 -9.84
N LEU A 391 -7.59 14.98 -9.41
CA LEU A 391 -8.00 14.87 -8.01
C LEU A 391 -6.79 14.61 -7.10
N CYS A 392 -5.90 13.68 -7.48
CA CYS A 392 -4.69 13.39 -6.72
C CYS A 392 -3.82 14.65 -6.56
N GLN A 393 -3.54 15.34 -7.67
CA GLN A 393 -2.75 16.58 -7.70
C GLN A 393 -3.41 17.73 -6.92
N SER A 394 -4.74 17.77 -6.84
CA SER A 394 -5.47 18.78 -6.06
C SER A 394 -5.42 18.57 -4.54
N ILE A 395 -5.07 17.35 -4.08
CA ILE A 395 -4.99 17.00 -2.65
C ILE A 395 -3.53 16.91 -2.19
N PHE A 396 -2.65 16.28 -2.97
CA PHE A 396 -1.26 16.07 -2.61
C PHE A 396 -0.40 17.32 -2.87
N GLN A 397 0.34 17.75 -1.85
CA GLN A 397 1.24 18.91 -1.90
C GLN A 397 0.56 20.18 -2.44
N ASN A 398 -0.73 20.36 -2.10
CA ASN A 398 -1.51 21.52 -2.51
C ASN A 398 -0.95 22.80 -1.82
N PRO A 399 -0.59 23.86 -2.57
CA PRO A 399 -0.10 25.12 -2.02
C PRO A 399 -1.04 25.81 -1.01
N ALA A 400 -2.34 25.47 -1.00
CA ALA A 400 -3.29 25.93 0.00
C ALA A 400 -3.05 25.34 1.41
N ASN A 401 -2.18 24.33 1.55
CA ASN A 401 -1.75 23.77 2.83
C ASN A 401 -0.21 23.76 2.94
N PRO A 402 0.41 24.86 3.42
CA PRO A 402 1.86 24.99 3.52
C PRO A 402 2.53 23.89 4.36
N ASP A 403 1.86 23.41 5.42
CA ASP A 403 2.36 22.34 6.31
C ASP A 403 2.45 20.96 5.65
N LEU A 404 1.92 20.83 4.43
CA LEU A 404 1.91 19.62 3.61
C LEU A 404 2.66 19.77 2.27
N LEU A 405 3.02 20.99 1.85
CA LEU A 405 3.58 21.28 0.51
C LEU A 405 4.83 20.44 0.15
N HIS A 406 5.66 20.10 1.13
CA HIS A 406 6.85 19.25 0.94
C HIS A 406 6.79 17.95 1.77
N ALA A 407 5.62 17.65 2.33
CA ALA A 407 5.47 16.49 3.21
C ALA A 407 5.32 15.19 2.39
N PRO A 408 5.79 14.04 2.91
CA PRO A 408 5.57 12.74 2.27
C PRO A 408 4.09 12.35 2.29
N LEU A 409 3.75 11.28 1.57
CA LEU A 409 2.37 10.74 1.55
C LEU A 409 1.85 10.44 2.96
N TYR A 410 2.67 9.88 3.85
CA TYR A 410 2.27 9.55 5.21
C TYR A 410 1.71 10.74 5.99
N ASP A 411 2.39 11.88 5.95
CA ASP A 411 1.99 13.07 6.68
C ASP A 411 0.66 13.63 6.14
N HIS A 412 0.41 13.51 4.83
CA HIS A 412 -0.89 13.79 4.24
C HIS A 412 -1.97 12.85 4.78
N LEU A 413 -1.70 11.54 4.87
CA LEU A 413 -2.67 10.56 5.38
C LEU A 413 -2.99 10.75 6.87
N LEU A 414 -2.10 11.37 7.66
CA LEU A 414 -2.33 11.73 9.05
C LEU A 414 -3.02 13.10 9.25
N LYS A 415 -2.64 14.11 8.46
CA LYS A 415 -3.06 15.52 8.68
C LYS A 415 -4.31 15.93 7.88
N LEU A 416 -4.61 15.28 6.76
CA LEU A 416 -5.84 15.55 6.00
C LEU A 416 -7.07 15.07 6.76
N GLU A 417 -8.24 15.67 6.48
CA GLU A 417 -9.50 15.10 6.93
C GLU A 417 -9.64 13.65 6.45
N GLY A 418 -10.24 12.79 7.27
CA GLY A 418 -10.26 11.34 7.02
C GLY A 418 -10.90 10.93 5.69
N TYR A 419 -11.72 11.80 5.07
CA TYR A 419 -12.23 11.57 3.73
C TYR A 419 -11.23 11.94 2.63
N ASP A 420 -10.58 13.10 2.68
CA ASP A 420 -9.57 13.48 1.67
C ASP A 420 -8.30 12.61 1.78
N GLY A 421 -7.93 12.19 2.99
CA GLY A 421 -6.90 11.16 3.19
C GLY A 421 -7.27 9.82 2.52
N LEU A 422 -8.54 9.39 2.61
CA LEU A 422 -9.04 8.22 1.88
C LEU A 422 -9.02 8.44 0.36
N ARG A 423 -9.42 9.62 -0.13
CA ARG A 423 -9.39 9.95 -1.56
C ARG A 423 -7.96 9.86 -2.11
N LEU A 424 -6.98 10.47 -1.43
CA LEU A 424 -5.57 10.42 -1.79
C LEU A 424 -4.99 8.99 -1.73
N ALA A 425 -5.36 8.21 -0.71
CA ALA A 425 -4.99 6.79 -0.64
C ALA A 425 -5.60 5.97 -1.79
N THR A 426 -6.80 6.34 -2.25
CA THR A 426 -7.54 5.66 -3.33
C THR A 426 -7.01 6.03 -4.71
N THR A 427 -6.72 7.30 -4.99
CA THR A 427 -6.13 7.74 -6.27
C THR A 427 -4.84 6.97 -6.52
N ARG A 428 -3.94 6.88 -5.53
CA ARG A 428 -2.70 6.06 -5.61
C ARG A 428 -2.98 4.59 -5.94
N GLN A 429 -4.04 3.99 -5.38
CA GLN A 429 -4.42 2.60 -5.65
C GLN A 429 -5.09 2.38 -7.03
N LEU A 430 -5.50 3.45 -7.70
CA LEU A 430 -5.99 3.44 -9.08
C LEU A 430 -4.86 3.72 -10.08
N ILE A 431 -4.15 4.84 -9.96
CA ILE A 431 -3.23 5.36 -11.00
C ILE A 431 -1.74 5.11 -10.72
N GLY A 432 -1.36 4.86 -9.46
CA GLY A 432 0.05 4.76 -9.08
C GLY A 432 0.76 3.58 -9.74
N SER A 433 1.84 3.83 -10.49
CA SER A 433 2.60 2.74 -11.14
C SER A 433 3.24 1.77 -10.14
N GLY A 434 3.45 2.22 -8.91
CA GLY A 434 4.29 1.57 -7.89
C GLY A 434 5.75 2.05 -7.94
N GLY A 435 6.10 2.82 -8.96
CA GLY A 435 7.36 3.52 -9.14
C GLY A 435 8.60 2.63 -9.17
N ASP A 436 9.73 3.32 -9.22
CA ASP A 436 11.09 2.76 -9.16
C ASP A 436 11.32 1.77 -8.02
N THR A 437 10.68 2.04 -6.90
CA THR A 437 10.81 1.30 -5.64
C THR A 437 10.17 -0.09 -5.71
N GLY A 438 9.16 -0.27 -6.57
CA GLY A 438 8.30 -1.46 -6.66
C GLY A 438 7.21 -1.49 -5.58
N ASN A 439 6.85 -0.33 -5.03
CA ASN A 439 5.91 -0.16 -3.92
C ASN A 439 4.45 -0.40 -4.35
N ALA A 440 3.52 -0.43 -3.39
CA ALA A 440 2.09 -0.54 -3.67
C ALA A 440 1.52 0.71 -4.36
N GLY A 441 0.53 0.49 -5.22
CA GLY A 441 -0.12 1.49 -6.08
C GLY A 441 -0.71 0.80 -7.32
N GLY A 442 -1.80 1.33 -7.85
CA GLY A 442 -2.45 0.81 -9.08
C GLY A 442 -2.98 -0.62 -8.98
N ASP A 443 -3.06 -1.21 -7.78
CA ASP A 443 -3.44 -2.61 -7.63
C ASP A 443 -4.92 -2.85 -7.95
N ILE A 444 -5.78 -1.83 -7.79
CA ILE A 444 -7.23 -1.93 -8.07
C ILE A 444 -7.48 -2.13 -9.57
N LEU A 445 -6.87 -1.32 -10.43
CA LEU A 445 -7.00 -1.47 -11.89
C LEU A 445 -6.25 -2.72 -12.39
N ARG A 446 -5.08 -3.05 -11.83
CA ARG A 446 -4.37 -4.31 -12.12
C ARG A 446 -5.20 -5.55 -11.77
N MET A 447 -5.99 -5.50 -10.71
CA MET A 447 -6.88 -6.60 -10.33
C MET A 447 -7.96 -6.84 -11.40
N ALA A 448 -8.64 -5.78 -11.87
CA ALA A 448 -9.61 -5.88 -12.96
C ALA A 448 -8.97 -6.36 -14.28
N ASN A 449 -7.82 -5.77 -14.67
CA ASN A 449 -7.09 -6.18 -15.88
C ASN A 449 -6.75 -7.67 -15.84
N ASN A 450 -6.22 -8.14 -14.72
CA ASN A 450 -5.80 -9.54 -14.60
C ASN A 450 -6.98 -10.50 -14.61
N VAL A 451 -8.16 -10.11 -14.07
CA VAL A 451 -9.38 -10.93 -14.19
C VAL A 451 -9.74 -11.14 -15.68
N LEU A 452 -9.75 -10.08 -16.47
CA LEU A 452 -10.07 -10.14 -17.89
C LEU A 452 -9.01 -10.91 -18.70
N LYS A 453 -7.72 -10.65 -18.46
CA LYS A 453 -6.60 -11.34 -19.11
C LYS A 453 -6.56 -12.83 -18.80
N LEU A 454 -6.89 -13.22 -17.56
CA LEU A 454 -6.94 -14.61 -17.14
C LEU A 454 -8.14 -15.35 -17.74
N ASP A 455 -9.27 -14.68 -17.93
CA ASP A 455 -10.41 -15.24 -18.65
C ASP A 455 -10.12 -15.45 -20.14
N GLN A 456 -9.59 -14.43 -20.81
CA GLN A 456 -9.10 -14.52 -22.18
C GLN A 456 -8.10 -15.67 -22.33
N PHE A 457 -7.18 -15.82 -21.37
CA PHE A 457 -6.18 -16.89 -21.36
C PHE A 457 -6.78 -18.30 -21.25
N VAL A 458 -7.87 -18.51 -20.49
CA VAL A 458 -8.58 -19.82 -20.45
C VAL A 458 -9.17 -20.17 -21.82
N VAL A 459 -9.63 -19.18 -22.58
CA VAL A 459 -10.21 -19.38 -23.91
C VAL A 459 -9.12 -19.58 -24.97
N SER A 460 -8.06 -18.76 -24.96
CA SER A 460 -7.04 -18.71 -26.02
C SER A 460 -5.89 -19.70 -25.84
N SER A 461 -5.51 -20.06 -24.61
CA SER A 461 -4.36 -20.94 -24.37
C SER A 461 -4.55 -22.28 -25.06
N THR A 462 -3.48 -22.83 -25.63
CA THR A 462 -3.51 -24.20 -26.16
C THR A 462 -3.47 -25.26 -25.05
N ALA A 463 -2.97 -24.92 -23.88
CA ALA A 463 -2.76 -25.81 -22.74
C ALA A 463 -4.03 -26.06 -21.90
N ASP A 464 -3.92 -26.97 -20.93
CA ASP A 464 -4.94 -27.13 -19.89
C ASP A 464 -4.80 -26.02 -18.84
N VAL A 465 -5.63 -24.98 -18.97
CA VAL A 465 -5.72 -23.86 -18.02
C VAL A 465 -6.99 -23.99 -17.18
N GLN A 466 -6.81 -23.91 -15.86
CA GLN A 466 -7.89 -23.88 -14.88
C GLN A 466 -7.64 -22.75 -13.89
N ILE A 467 -8.69 -21.98 -13.57
CA ILE A 467 -8.61 -20.80 -12.71
C ILE A 467 -9.74 -20.85 -11.69
N MET A 468 -9.39 -20.75 -10.42
CA MET A 468 -10.31 -20.56 -9.30
C MET A 468 -10.21 -19.12 -8.83
N THR A 469 -11.21 -18.29 -9.13
CA THR A 469 -11.28 -16.89 -8.68
C THR A 469 -12.13 -16.82 -7.43
N THR A 470 -11.68 -16.10 -6.41
CA THR A 470 -12.39 -16.02 -5.12
C THR A 470 -12.09 -14.72 -4.39
N TYR A 471 -13.11 -14.15 -3.73
CA TYR A 471 -12.92 -12.96 -2.90
C TYR A 471 -12.14 -13.28 -1.62
N MET A 472 -11.20 -12.41 -1.27
CA MET A 472 -10.45 -12.50 -0.02
C MET A 472 -11.33 -12.35 1.23
N SER A 473 -12.54 -11.81 1.13
CA SER A 473 -13.52 -11.82 2.22
C SER A 473 -13.89 -13.25 2.64
N HIS A 474 -14.00 -14.20 1.70
CA HIS A 474 -14.32 -15.60 1.99
C HIS A 474 -13.16 -16.33 2.69
N TRP A 475 -11.90 -15.94 2.39
CA TRP A 475 -10.73 -16.40 3.16
C TRP A 475 -10.69 -15.91 4.61
N VAL A 476 -11.45 -14.85 4.94
CA VAL A 476 -11.52 -14.24 6.28
C VAL A 476 -12.74 -14.76 7.05
N SER A 477 -13.90 -14.82 6.40
CA SER A 477 -15.17 -15.31 6.98
C SER A 477 -15.20 -16.83 7.10
N ASP A 478 -14.83 -17.52 6.02
CA ASP A 478 -14.94 -18.98 5.88
C ASP A 478 -13.56 -19.61 5.54
N PRO A 479 -12.52 -19.43 6.38
CA PRO A 479 -11.17 -19.89 6.08
C PRO A 479 -11.08 -21.41 5.90
N LYS A 480 -11.97 -22.18 6.55
CA LYS A 480 -12.05 -23.63 6.42
C LYS A 480 -12.58 -24.04 5.04
N GLU A 481 -13.76 -23.57 4.65
CA GLU A 481 -14.37 -23.95 3.36
C GLU A 481 -13.54 -23.45 2.18
N THR A 482 -13.00 -22.23 2.29
CA THR A 482 -12.17 -21.67 1.21
C THR A 482 -10.83 -22.41 1.05
N ALA A 483 -10.19 -22.84 2.15
CA ALA A 483 -9.00 -23.69 2.10
C ALA A 483 -9.31 -25.11 1.59
N LEU A 484 -10.48 -25.66 1.91
CA LEU A 484 -10.94 -26.95 1.39
C LEU A 484 -11.16 -26.88 -0.14
N ALA A 485 -11.88 -25.87 -0.62
CA ALA A 485 -12.09 -25.64 -2.05
C ALA A 485 -10.76 -25.43 -2.81
N ALA A 486 -9.83 -24.65 -2.24
CA ALA A 486 -8.51 -24.42 -2.83
C ALA A 486 -7.64 -25.68 -2.90
N THR A 487 -7.65 -26.53 -1.86
CA THR A 487 -6.89 -27.79 -1.86
C THR A 487 -7.53 -28.83 -2.78
N ASP A 488 -8.85 -28.86 -2.89
CA ASP A 488 -9.57 -29.70 -3.85
C ASP A 488 -9.29 -29.29 -5.30
N PHE A 489 -9.39 -27.99 -5.60
CA PHE A 489 -9.07 -27.43 -6.92
C PHE A 489 -7.64 -27.77 -7.38
N LEU A 490 -6.64 -27.54 -6.52
CA LEU A 490 -5.24 -27.79 -6.89
C LEU A 490 -4.90 -29.28 -6.96
N LEU A 491 -5.28 -30.07 -5.95
CA LEU A 491 -4.78 -31.42 -5.76
C LEU A 491 -5.73 -32.52 -6.26
N GLY A 492 -7.02 -32.21 -6.48
CA GLY A 492 -8.01 -33.15 -7.01
C GLY A 492 -8.07 -34.47 -6.23
N SER A 493 -8.12 -35.58 -6.95
CA SER A 493 -8.07 -36.95 -6.43
C SER A 493 -6.72 -37.33 -5.80
N SER A 494 -5.62 -36.62 -6.13
CA SER A 494 -4.27 -36.96 -5.66
C SER A 494 -4.04 -36.72 -4.16
N LEU A 495 -4.97 -36.06 -3.46
CA LEU A 495 -5.01 -36.03 -1.99
C LEU A 495 -6.42 -36.45 -1.51
N PRO A 496 -6.56 -37.47 -0.63
CA PRO A 496 -7.85 -37.90 -0.09
C PRO A 496 -8.65 -36.77 0.56
N ARG A 497 -9.98 -36.86 0.50
CA ARG A 497 -10.89 -35.80 0.99
C ARG A 497 -10.73 -35.54 2.49
N GLU A 498 -10.48 -36.59 3.26
CA GLU A 498 -10.27 -36.57 4.71
C GLU A 498 -9.01 -35.78 5.05
N LYS A 499 -7.93 -35.97 4.26
CA LYS A 499 -6.70 -35.19 4.40
C LYS A 499 -6.93 -33.73 4.02
N LYS A 500 -7.59 -33.45 2.88
CA LYS A 500 -7.94 -32.07 2.48
C LYS A 500 -8.76 -31.35 3.57
N LEU A 501 -9.73 -32.05 4.18
CA LEU A 501 -10.55 -31.52 5.27
C LEU A 501 -9.74 -31.25 6.55
N ALA A 502 -8.91 -32.19 7.01
CA ALA A 502 -8.04 -31.99 8.17
C ALA A 502 -7.05 -30.82 7.98
N VAL A 503 -6.53 -30.69 6.76
CA VAL A 503 -5.62 -29.62 6.32
C VAL A 503 -6.33 -28.26 6.30
N ALA A 504 -7.58 -28.22 5.83
CA ALA A 504 -8.42 -27.03 5.85
C ALA A 504 -8.86 -26.60 7.27
N LEU A 505 -9.18 -27.57 8.14
CA LEU A 505 -9.44 -27.33 9.56
C LEU A 505 -8.23 -26.70 10.25
N GLN A 506 -7.04 -27.28 10.08
CA GLN A 506 -5.82 -26.72 10.66
C GLN A 506 -5.48 -25.33 10.10
N TYR A 507 -5.77 -25.06 8.82
CA TYR A 507 -5.64 -23.71 8.26
C TYR A 507 -6.56 -22.73 8.98
N ALA A 508 -7.84 -23.09 9.19
CA ALA A 508 -8.82 -22.26 9.88
C ALA A 508 -8.44 -22.03 11.35
N GLU A 509 -8.06 -23.07 12.10
CA GLU A 509 -7.56 -22.96 13.47
C GLU A 509 -6.34 -22.03 13.56
N LYS A 510 -5.38 -22.18 12.65
CA LYS A 510 -4.20 -21.30 12.59
C LYS A 510 -4.57 -19.86 12.23
N TYR A 511 -5.54 -19.67 11.33
CA TYR A 511 -6.03 -18.35 10.96
C TYR A 511 -6.73 -17.67 12.15
N VAL A 512 -7.71 -18.34 12.76
CA VAL A 512 -8.46 -17.84 13.93
C VAL A 512 -7.52 -17.57 15.11
N SER A 513 -6.63 -18.51 15.46
CA SER A 513 -5.66 -18.29 16.53
C SER A 513 -4.72 -17.12 16.24
N LYS A 514 -4.28 -16.90 14.99
CA LYS A 514 -3.53 -15.68 14.65
C LYS A 514 -4.38 -14.42 14.82
N THR A 515 -5.60 -14.41 14.29
CA THR A 515 -6.49 -13.23 14.33
C THR A 515 -6.93 -12.87 15.77
N LEU A 516 -7.08 -13.87 16.65
CA LEU A 516 -7.37 -13.65 18.08
C LEU A 516 -6.12 -13.21 18.87
N ASN A 517 -4.93 -13.71 18.51
CA ASN A 517 -3.67 -13.39 19.20
C ASN A 517 -2.98 -12.13 18.66
N ASP A 518 -3.33 -11.64 17.45
CA ASP A 518 -3.02 -10.29 16.95
C ASP A 518 -3.89 -9.24 17.68
N THR A 519 -3.88 -9.27 19.02
CA THR A 519 -4.35 -8.17 19.86
C THR A 519 -3.51 -6.89 19.63
N GLU A 520 -2.32 -7.05 19.06
CA GLU A 520 -1.46 -5.96 18.60
C GLU A 520 -1.74 -5.59 17.13
N GLN A 521 -2.19 -4.35 16.94
CA GLN A 521 -1.94 -3.51 15.75
C GLN A 521 -2.59 -3.86 14.40
N HIS A 522 -3.38 -4.93 14.25
CA HIS A 522 -4.24 -5.07 13.05
C HIS A 522 -5.48 -4.16 13.12
N ILE A 523 -5.25 -2.83 13.05
CA ILE A 523 -6.23 -1.71 13.17
C ILE A 523 -7.50 -1.87 12.31
N THR A 524 -7.44 -2.64 11.22
CA THR A 524 -8.59 -2.92 10.36
C THR A 524 -9.65 -3.87 10.95
N SER A 525 -9.41 -4.51 12.11
CA SER A 525 -10.19 -5.68 12.55
C SER A 525 -11.13 -5.49 13.75
N ASN A 526 -10.86 -4.61 14.72
CA ASN A 526 -11.46 -4.81 16.07
C ASN A 526 -11.74 -3.57 16.94
N MET A 527 -12.09 -2.42 16.37
CA MET A 527 -12.65 -1.30 17.16
C MET A 527 -14.03 -0.88 16.62
N ASP A 528 -15.05 -0.83 17.47
CA ASP A 528 -16.41 -0.40 17.08
C ASP A 528 -16.43 1.02 16.50
N TYR A 529 -15.65 1.94 17.07
CA TYR A 529 -15.45 3.29 16.50
C TYR A 529 -14.94 3.25 15.05
N VAL A 530 -14.00 2.35 14.76
CA VAL A 530 -13.47 2.15 13.39
C VAL A 530 -14.53 1.50 12.49
N ARG A 531 -15.46 0.69 13.00
CA ARG A 531 -16.58 0.15 12.20
C ARG A 531 -17.47 1.28 11.69
N ASP A 532 -17.92 2.16 12.58
CA ASP A 532 -18.86 3.23 12.22
C ASP A 532 -18.17 4.28 11.32
N GLN A 533 -16.92 4.61 11.62
CA GLN A 533 -16.08 5.45 10.74
C GLN A 533 -15.86 4.80 9.36
N LYS A 534 -15.57 3.49 9.30
CA LYS A 534 -15.41 2.74 8.05
C LYS A 534 -16.71 2.71 7.24
N GLN A 535 -17.87 2.56 7.88
CA GLN A 535 -19.17 2.62 7.20
C GLN A 535 -19.45 4.03 6.63
N LYS A 536 -19.20 5.08 7.42
CA LYS A 536 -19.32 6.47 6.96
C LYS A 536 -18.40 6.76 5.75
N LEU A 537 -17.12 6.39 5.86
CA LEU A 537 -16.14 6.57 4.78
C LEU A 537 -16.45 5.70 3.54
N MET A 538 -16.97 4.49 3.72
CA MET A 538 -17.48 3.64 2.63
C MET A 538 -18.64 4.31 1.89
N ALA A 539 -19.60 4.87 2.61
CA ALA A 539 -20.74 5.57 2.02
C ALA A 539 -20.30 6.81 1.23
N LEU A 540 -19.39 7.62 1.79
CA LEU A 540 -18.80 8.77 1.10
C LEU A 540 -18.04 8.34 -0.16
N LEU A 541 -17.19 7.31 -0.09
CA LEU A 541 -16.41 6.83 -1.24
C LEU A 541 -17.31 6.24 -2.34
N ARG A 542 -18.44 5.62 -1.99
CA ARG A 542 -19.45 5.16 -2.96
C ARG A 542 -20.25 6.31 -3.60
N ALA A 543 -20.27 7.49 -2.96
CA ALA A 543 -20.88 8.70 -3.50
C ALA A 543 -19.87 9.64 -4.19
N ASP A 544 -18.59 9.30 -4.26
CA ASP A 544 -17.56 10.17 -4.85
C ASP A 544 -17.74 10.30 -6.37
N ALA A 545 -18.00 11.51 -6.85
CA ALA A 545 -18.24 11.79 -8.27
C ALA A 545 -17.06 11.50 -9.21
N ILE A 546 -15.84 11.31 -8.69
CA ILE A 546 -14.62 11.04 -9.46
C ILE A 546 -14.17 9.59 -9.28
N LEU A 547 -14.10 9.11 -8.03
CA LEU A 547 -13.58 7.79 -7.68
C LEU A 547 -14.62 6.69 -7.85
N ALA A 548 -15.88 6.92 -7.44
CA ALA A 548 -16.91 5.89 -7.45
C ALA A 548 -17.18 5.31 -8.86
N PRO A 549 -17.25 6.09 -9.96
CA PRO A 549 -17.44 5.54 -11.30
C PRO A 549 -16.38 4.48 -11.67
N VAL A 550 -15.10 4.75 -11.39
CA VAL A 550 -14.01 3.81 -11.69
C VAL A 550 -14.06 2.59 -10.78
N LEU A 551 -14.34 2.77 -9.49
CA LEU A 551 -14.46 1.67 -8.51
C LEU A 551 -15.68 0.78 -8.80
N ILE A 552 -16.80 1.35 -9.29
CA ILE A 552 -18.00 0.61 -9.71
C ILE A 552 -17.70 -0.26 -10.93
N GLU A 553 -17.02 0.26 -11.96
CA GLU A 553 -16.64 -0.54 -13.13
C GLU A 553 -15.71 -1.69 -12.75
N VAL A 554 -14.72 -1.46 -11.87
CA VAL A 554 -13.92 -2.55 -11.31
C VAL A 554 -14.80 -3.55 -10.56
N GLN A 555 -15.73 -3.10 -9.69
CA GLN A 555 -16.61 -3.99 -8.93
C GLN A 555 -17.48 -4.86 -9.86
N LYS A 556 -17.98 -4.32 -10.97
CA LYS A 556 -18.72 -5.05 -12.02
C LYS A 556 -17.83 -6.10 -12.69
N ILE A 557 -16.62 -5.74 -13.12
CA ILE A 557 -15.67 -6.67 -13.75
C ILE A 557 -15.35 -7.84 -12.81
N LEU A 558 -15.17 -7.60 -11.51
CA LEU A 558 -14.94 -8.72 -10.58
C LEU A 558 -16.17 -9.64 -10.50
N ARG A 559 -17.35 -9.08 -10.21
CA ARG A 559 -18.60 -9.84 -10.02
C ARG A 559 -19.02 -10.69 -11.22
N LEU A 560 -18.64 -10.30 -12.44
CA LEU A 560 -18.94 -11.08 -13.65
C LEU A 560 -18.01 -12.30 -13.85
N TYR A 561 -16.92 -12.39 -13.09
CA TYR A 561 -15.83 -13.36 -13.32
C TYR A 561 -15.39 -14.13 -12.05
N SER A 562 -15.81 -13.69 -10.86
CA SER A 562 -15.55 -14.32 -9.54
C SER A 562 -16.81 -14.84 -8.87
#